data_AF-A0A3R9PK39-F1
#
_entry.id   AF-A0A3R9PK39-F1
#
_cell.length_a   1.000
_cell.length_b   1.000
_cell.length_c   1.000
_cell.angle_alpha   90.00
_cell.angle_beta   90.00
_cell.angle_gamma   90.00
#
_symmetry.space_group_name_H-M   'P 1'
#
loop_
_entity.id
_entity.type
_entity.pdbx_description
1 polymer ?
#
loop_
_entity_poly.entity_id
_entity_poly.type
_entity_poly.pdbx_seq_one_letter_code
_entity_poly.pdbx_strand_id
1 'polypeptide(L)'
;MKNGESKGSKIREGLHDLRIENDENKRILDDFRDYLLIDRQLEEGTVERHILEIKRLFKNSDFNPLQAERSDIRRYLMRFKDLSPYSYANILKALRIFYRDYLGKPEVIQGFKFPSRPYKLVKIPPKKDLKEFYSWLKEPLAKAMFLIYATTGLRRKEVLSLKIGDIDFERRMIIPRGGSRTKKTWITFYNYEAEEALKECLGSFSNLKGEEKLFPFGEHYFRNRCKQFERERGVKITPQVLREWFACEMGRLGVPDRYVDAFCGRVPRSVLARHYTDFSPEKLKEIYDKANLKVLS
;
A
#
# COMPACT_ATOMS: atom_id res chain seq x y z
N MET A 1 -62.21 -4.02 30.16
CA MET A 1 -61.37 -3.61 31.32
C MET A 1 -60.22 -4.61 31.37
N LYS A 2 -59.05 -4.25 30.81
CA LYS A 2 -57.83 -3.80 31.53
C LYS A 2 -57.37 -4.84 32.58
N ASN A 3 -56.12 -5.24 32.70
CA ASN A 3 -54.83 -5.00 32.04
C ASN A 3 -53.89 -5.99 32.73
N GLY A 4 -52.96 -6.62 32.00
CA GLY A 4 -52.01 -7.55 32.60
C GLY A 4 -50.76 -7.79 31.75
N GLU A 5 -50.35 -6.80 30.96
CA GLU A 5 -49.05 -6.78 30.28
C GLU A 5 -48.04 -5.90 31.03
N SER A 6 -46.77 -6.26 30.86
CA SER A 6 -45.58 -5.43 31.02
C SER A 6 -44.93 -5.33 32.42
N LYS A 7 -44.12 -6.36 32.74
CA LYS A 7 -42.87 -6.17 33.50
C LYS A 7 -41.61 -6.70 32.79
N GLY A 8 -41.74 -7.32 31.61
CA GLY A 8 -40.61 -7.93 30.89
C GLY A 8 -39.97 -7.07 29.79
N SER A 9 -40.61 -6.00 29.33
CA SER A 9 -40.15 -5.25 28.14
C SER A 9 -39.25 -4.03 28.47
N LYS A 10 -39.28 -3.50 29.70
CA LYS A 10 -38.55 -2.27 30.04
C LYS A 10 -37.05 -2.40 30.33
N ILE A 11 -36.47 -3.60 30.29
CA ILE A 11 -35.01 -3.81 30.55
C ILE A 11 -34.24 -4.12 29.24
N ARG A 12 -34.93 -4.43 28.14
CA ARG A 12 -34.27 -4.86 26.89
C ARG A 12 -34.16 -3.80 25.79
N GLU A 13 -34.75 -2.63 25.97
CA GLU A 13 -34.68 -1.54 24.98
C GLU A 13 -33.64 -0.46 25.30
N GLY A 14 -32.88 -0.59 26.39
CA GLY A 14 -31.90 0.43 26.82
C GLY A 14 -30.43 0.15 26.51
N LEU A 15 -30.06 -0.98 25.90
CA LEU A 15 -28.64 -1.39 25.79
C LEU A 15 -28.04 -1.38 24.37
N HIS A 16 -28.84 -1.08 23.34
CA HIS A 16 -28.40 -1.25 21.97
C HIS A 16 -27.91 0.03 21.26
N ASP A 17 -28.01 1.19 21.91
CA ASP A 17 -27.80 2.51 21.27
C ASP A 17 -26.74 3.42 21.92
N LEU A 18 -25.89 2.89 22.82
CA LEU A 18 -24.89 3.68 23.58
C LEU A 18 -23.42 3.39 23.24
N ARG A 19 -23.12 2.65 22.15
CA ARG A 19 -21.76 2.10 21.93
C ARG A 19 -20.93 2.78 20.85
N ILE A 20 -21.36 3.94 20.40
CA ILE A 20 -20.55 4.92 19.66
C ILE A 20 -21.14 6.28 20.07
N GLU A 21 -20.33 7.29 20.38
CA GLU A 21 -20.77 8.63 20.83
C GLU A 21 -21.03 8.78 22.35
N ASN A 22 -20.06 8.40 23.18
CA ASN A 22 -19.84 9.17 24.40
C ASN A 22 -18.54 9.95 24.24
N ASP A 23 -18.54 11.23 24.64
CA ASP A 23 -17.42 12.17 24.45
C ASP A 23 -16.09 11.61 24.96
N GLU A 24 -16.15 10.76 25.98
CA GLU A 24 -15.00 10.06 26.55
C GLU A 24 -14.28 9.15 25.53
N ASN A 25 -15.03 8.33 24.77
CA ASN A 25 -14.43 7.44 23.77
C ASN A 25 -13.79 8.24 22.63
N LYS A 26 -14.38 9.38 22.28
CA LYS A 26 -13.82 10.27 21.27
C LYS A 26 -12.50 10.87 21.75
N ARG A 27 -12.46 11.38 22.99
CA ARG A 27 -11.24 11.91 23.61
C ARG A 27 -10.11 10.88 23.64
N ILE A 28 -10.41 9.62 24.02
CA ILE A 28 -9.41 8.54 24.04
C ILE A 28 -8.89 8.22 22.63
N LEU A 29 -9.76 8.22 21.63
CA LEU A 29 -9.34 7.96 20.25
C LEU A 29 -8.49 9.10 19.67
N ASP A 30 -8.78 10.34 20.05
CA ASP A 30 -7.99 11.52 19.65
C ASP A 30 -6.62 11.51 20.36
N ASP A 31 -6.58 11.24 21.67
CA ASP A 31 -5.33 11.09 22.42
C ASP A 31 -4.49 9.90 21.92
N PHE A 32 -5.12 8.76 21.62
CA PHE A 32 -4.44 7.63 21.01
C PHE A 32 -3.90 7.96 19.61
N ARG A 33 -4.58 8.82 18.85
CA ARG A 33 -4.08 9.30 17.55
C ARG A 33 -2.81 10.12 17.75
N ASP A 34 -2.81 11.04 18.70
CA ASP A 34 -1.66 11.89 19.02
C ASP A 34 -0.48 11.03 19.51
N TYR A 35 -0.73 10.06 20.38
CA TYR A 35 0.27 9.07 20.79
C TYR A 35 0.90 8.33 19.59
N LEU A 36 0.09 7.92 18.62
CA LEU A 36 0.62 7.22 17.43
C LEU A 36 1.46 8.15 16.54
N LEU A 37 1.10 9.43 16.44
CA LEU A 37 1.79 10.43 15.62
C LEU A 37 3.07 10.95 16.29
N ILE A 38 2.99 11.29 17.57
CA ILE A 38 4.04 12.00 18.31
C ILE A 38 4.98 10.99 18.96
N ASP A 39 4.47 10.16 19.88
CA ASP A 39 5.30 9.25 20.68
C ASP A 39 5.85 8.10 19.84
N ARG A 40 5.06 7.62 18.88
CA ARG A 40 5.43 6.48 18.02
C ARG A 40 5.96 6.88 16.66
N GLN A 41 5.84 8.16 16.29
CA GLN A 41 6.31 8.72 15.03
C GLN A 41 5.86 7.86 13.83
N LEU A 42 4.59 7.44 13.83
CA LEU A 42 4.02 6.65 12.75
C LEU A 42 3.51 7.53 11.62
N GLU A 43 3.62 7.02 10.40
CA GLU A 43 3.04 7.66 9.22
C GLU A 43 1.51 7.72 9.31
N GLU A 44 0.92 8.83 8.84
CA GLU A 44 -0.53 9.11 8.89
C GLU A 44 -1.39 7.93 8.45
N GLY A 45 -1.03 7.29 7.32
CA GLY A 45 -1.80 6.15 6.79
C GLY A 45 -1.73 4.89 7.67
N THR A 46 -0.72 4.77 8.52
CA THR A 46 -0.62 3.71 9.53
C THR A 46 -1.43 4.07 10.77
N VAL A 47 -1.40 5.34 11.18
CA VAL A 47 -2.23 5.88 12.26
C VAL A 47 -3.71 5.67 11.97
N GLU A 48 -4.18 6.10 10.80
CA GLU A 48 -5.58 5.92 10.37
C GLU A 48 -6.03 4.46 10.40
N ARG A 49 -5.15 3.55 10.00
CA ARG A 49 -5.45 2.11 10.07
C ARG A 49 -5.58 1.63 11.51
N HIS A 50 -4.68 2.02 12.40
CA HIS A 50 -4.77 1.64 13.81
C HIS A 50 -6.02 2.24 14.45
N ILE A 51 -6.30 3.52 14.22
CA ILE A 51 -7.51 4.19 14.69
C ILE A 51 -8.77 3.50 14.19
N LEU A 52 -8.82 3.11 12.92
CA LEU A 52 -9.96 2.37 12.37
C LEU A 52 -10.20 1.04 13.09
N GLU A 53 -9.15 0.27 13.36
CA GLU A 53 -9.27 -1.02 14.06
C GLU A 53 -9.68 -0.84 15.53
N ILE A 54 -9.21 0.22 16.20
CA ILE A 54 -9.62 0.52 17.58
C ILE A 54 -11.05 1.07 17.62
N LYS A 55 -11.45 1.95 16.70
CA LYS A 55 -12.87 2.34 16.52
C LYS A 55 -13.75 1.10 16.31
N ARG A 56 -13.29 0.14 15.51
CA ARG A 56 -13.98 -1.13 15.28
C ARG A 56 -14.09 -1.96 16.56
N LEU A 57 -13.04 -2.00 17.39
CA LEU A 57 -13.06 -2.65 18.70
C LEU A 57 -14.14 -2.04 19.59
N PHE A 58 -14.12 -0.72 19.80
CA PHE A 58 -15.09 -0.01 20.63
C PHE A 58 -16.54 -0.20 20.17
N LYS A 59 -16.76 -0.19 18.84
CA LYS A 59 -18.09 -0.37 18.26
C LYS A 59 -18.62 -1.80 18.38
N ASN A 60 -17.76 -2.80 18.19
CA ASN A 60 -18.20 -4.18 17.96
C ASN A 60 -17.78 -5.15 19.07
N SER A 61 -17.24 -4.68 20.20
CA SER A 61 -16.99 -5.52 21.38
C SER A 61 -18.27 -5.70 22.20
N ASP A 62 -18.43 -6.89 22.78
CA ASP A 62 -19.43 -7.17 23.80
C ASP A 62 -18.96 -6.72 25.21
N PHE A 63 -17.67 -6.39 25.37
CA PHE A 63 -17.01 -5.92 26.59
C PHE A 63 -16.59 -4.45 26.50
N ASN A 64 -16.22 -3.85 27.65
CA ASN A 64 -15.58 -2.53 27.73
C ASN A 64 -14.09 -2.65 27.32
N PRO A 65 -13.66 -2.06 26.18
CA PRO A 65 -12.28 -2.17 25.72
C PRO A 65 -11.22 -1.68 26.70
N LEU A 66 -11.53 -0.71 27.56
CA LEU A 66 -10.58 -0.13 28.53
C LEU A 66 -10.33 -1.04 29.74
N GLN A 67 -11.29 -1.93 30.03
CA GLN A 67 -11.26 -2.91 31.12
C GLN A 67 -11.14 -4.35 30.61
N ALA A 68 -10.77 -4.52 29.34
CA ALA A 68 -10.72 -5.83 28.69
C ALA A 68 -9.71 -6.76 29.35
N GLU A 69 -10.09 -8.02 29.52
CA GLU A 69 -9.17 -9.08 29.91
C GLU A 69 -8.66 -9.85 28.68
N ARG A 70 -7.63 -10.68 28.90
CA ARG A 70 -7.08 -11.55 27.84
C ARG A 70 -8.13 -12.48 27.22
N SER A 71 -9.10 -12.93 28.02
CA SER A 71 -10.24 -13.77 27.61
C SER A 71 -11.14 -13.03 26.61
N ASP A 72 -11.41 -11.75 26.84
CA ASP A 72 -12.21 -10.89 25.97
C ASP A 72 -11.53 -10.68 24.62
N ILE A 73 -10.24 -10.39 24.62
CA ILE A 73 -9.48 -10.23 23.37
C ILE A 73 -9.43 -11.54 22.59
N ARG A 74 -9.32 -12.69 23.27
CA ARG A 74 -9.40 -13.99 22.62
C ARG A 74 -10.75 -14.17 21.93
N ARG A 75 -11.85 -13.91 22.63
CA ARG A 75 -13.23 -13.98 22.08
C ARG A 75 -13.41 -13.02 20.91
N TYR A 76 -12.90 -11.79 21.03
CA TYR A 76 -12.91 -10.78 19.97
C TYR A 76 -12.20 -11.27 18.70
N LEU A 77 -10.97 -11.78 18.85
CA LEU A 77 -10.12 -12.24 17.75
C LEU A 77 -10.64 -13.53 17.08
N MET A 78 -11.40 -14.37 17.78
CA MET A 78 -12.01 -15.57 17.20
C MET A 78 -12.92 -15.25 16.01
N ARG A 79 -13.60 -14.09 16.03
CA ARG A 79 -14.46 -13.63 14.93
C ARG A 79 -13.70 -13.31 13.65
N PHE A 80 -12.36 -13.21 13.73
CA PHE A 80 -11.49 -12.87 12.62
C PHE A 80 -10.55 -14.01 12.24
N LYS A 81 -10.69 -15.19 12.87
CA LYS A 81 -9.77 -16.32 12.68
C LYS A 81 -9.68 -16.77 11.23
N ASP A 82 -10.79 -16.73 10.50
CA ASP A 82 -10.89 -17.18 9.11
C ASP A 82 -10.61 -16.06 8.09
N LEU A 83 -10.28 -14.85 8.57
CA LEU A 83 -9.77 -13.81 7.68
C LEU A 83 -8.36 -14.17 7.17
N SER A 84 -7.94 -13.48 6.10
CA SER A 84 -6.58 -13.63 5.61
C SER A 84 -5.54 -13.38 6.73
N PRO A 85 -4.39 -14.09 6.72
CA PRO A 85 -3.31 -13.86 7.69
C PRO A 85 -2.89 -12.39 7.81
N TYR A 86 -2.97 -11.63 6.71
CA TYR A 86 -2.66 -10.20 6.67
C TYR A 86 -3.70 -9.37 7.43
N SER A 87 -4.99 -9.63 7.20
CA SER A 87 -6.08 -8.93 7.88
C SER A 87 -6.03 -9.18 9.39
N TYR A 88 -5.93 -10.45 9.80
CA TYR A 88 -5.80 -10.80 11.21
C TYR A 88 -4.56 -10.16 11.84
N ALA A 89 -3.41 -10.20 11.16
CA ALA A 89 -2.19 -9.58 11.67
C ALA A 89 -2.31 -8.06 11.82
N ASN A 90 -3.06 -7.36 10.96
CA ASN A 90 -3.27 -5.92 11.09
C ASN A 90 -4.15 -5.58 12.30
N ILE A 91 -5.22 -6.33 12.52
CA ILE A 91 -6.07 -6.22 13.73
C ILE A 91 -5.19 -6.42 14.96
N LEU A 92 -4.46 -7.54 15.03
CA LEU A 92 -3.62 -7.87 16.18
C LEU A 92 -2.51 -6.83 16.44
N LYS A 93 -1.94 -6.21 15.40
CA LYS A 93 -0.98 -5.10 15.57
C LYS A 93 -1.62 -3.89 16.22
N ALA A 94 -2.82 -3.49 15.77
CA ALA A 94 -3.54 -2.35 16.34
C ALA A 94 -3.86 -2.61 17.83
N LEU A 95 -4.42 -3.78 18.14
CA LEU A 95 -4.69 -4.18 19.53
C LEU A 95 -3.42 -4.22 20.37
N ARG A 96 -2.31 -4.71 19.82
CA ARG A 96 -1.03 -4.74 20.55
C ARG A 96 -0.53 -3.34 20.90
N ILE A 97 -0.54 -2.41 19.95
CA ILE A 97 -0.11 -1.05 20.23
C ILE A 97 -1.06 -0.39 21.24
N PHE A 98 -2.37 -0.55 21.07
CA PHE A 98 -3.37 0.03 21.96
C PHE A 98 -3.25 -0.51 23.40
N TYR A 99 -3.22 -1.82 23.61
CA TYR A 99 -3.18 -2.40 24.95
C TYR A 99 -1.80 -2.32 25.59
N ARG A 100 -0.76 -2.78 24.89
CA ARG A 100 0.58 -2.90 25.47
C ARG A 100 1.28 -1.55 25.57
N ASP A 101 1.22 -0.75 24.51
CA ASP A 101 2.07 0.44 24.40
C ASP A 101 1.35 1.73 24.85
N TYR A 102 0.05 1.85 24.58
CA TYR A 102 -0.73 3.04 24.94
C TYR A 102 -1.38 2.91 26.32
N LEU A 103 -2.15 1.84 26.59
CA LEU A 103 -2.79 1.63 27.90
C LEU A 103 -1.85 1.07 28.97
N GLY A 104 -0.64 0.63 28.61
CA GLY A 104 0.32 0.03 29.55
C GLY A 104 -0.13 -1.32 30.13
N LYS A 105 -0.97 -2.07 29.41
CA LYS A 105 -1.57 -3.36 29.82
C LYS A 105 -1.05 -4.54 28.97
N PRO A 106 0.24 -4.92 29.07
CA PRO A 106 0.80 -6.02 28.30
C PRO A 106 0.08 -7.35 28.50
N GLU A 107 -0.40 -7.64 29.70
CA GLU A 107 -1.08 -8.88 30.11
C GLU A 107 -2.33 -9.20 29.27
N VAL A 108 -2.99 -8.17 28.74
CA VAL A 108 -4.19 -8.30 27.90
C VAL A 108 -3.88 -8.87 26.52
N ILE A 109 -2.67 -8.60 25.98
CA ILE A 109 -2.32 -8.90 24.58
C ILE A 109 -1.03 -9.71 24.40
N GLN A 110 -0.25 -9.93 25.45
CA GLN A 110 0.96 -10.73 25.40
C GLN A 110 0.64 -12.21 25.12
N GLY A 111 1.50 -12.85 24.32
CA GLY A 111 1.36 -14.26 23.94
C GLY A 111 0.43 -14.55 22.75
N PHE A 112 -0.35 -13.58 22.26
CA PHE A 112 -1.05 -13.74 20.98
C PHE A 112 -0.03 -13.79 19.83
N LYS A 113 0.00 -14.91 19.10
CA LYS A 113 0.92 -15.11 17.98
C LYS A 113 0.34 -14.52 16.70
N PHE A 114 1.21 -13.94 15.88
CA PHE A 114 0.82 -13.61 14.51
C PHE A 114 0.66 -14.89 13.70
N PRO A 115 -0.31 -14.95 12.76
CA PRO A 115 -0.46 -16.09 11.89
C PRO A 115 0.81 -16.28 11.07
N SER A 116 1.18 -17.54 10.84
CA SER A 116 2.25 -17.87 9.89
C SER A 116 1.90 -17.27 8.54
N ARG A 117 2.89 -16.65 7.90
CA ARG A 117 2.70 -16.12 6.55
C ARG A 117 3.08 -17.24 5.60
N PRO A 118 2.12 -17.86 4.89
CA PRO A 118 2.49 -18.83 3.87
C PRO A 118 3.40 -18.13 2.87
N TYR A 119 4.52 -18.76 2.54
CA TYR A 119 5.37 -18.26 1.47
C TYR A 119 4.56 -18.35 0.17
N LYS A 120 4.19 -17.20 -0.37
CA LYS A 120 3.44 -17.12 -1.62
C LYS A 120 4.43 -16.97 -2.75
N LEU A 121 4.54 -18.01 -3.58
CA LEU A 121 5.25 -17.90 -4.86
C LEU A 121 4.58 -16.81 -5.69
N VAL A 122 5.36 -15.79 -6.05
CA VAL A 122 4.91 -14.73 -6.95
C VAL A 122 4.89 -15.32 -8.36
N LYS A 123 3.71 -15.42 -8.96
CA LYS A 123 3.56 -15.82 -10.36
C LYS A 123 3.74 -14.57 -11.23
N ILE A 124 4.90 -14.47 -11.86
CA ILE A 124 5.21 -13.39 -12.79
C ILE A 124 4.66 -13.73 -14.17
N PRO A 125 3.83 -12.86 -14.79
CA PRO A 125 3.32 -13.12 -16.13
C PRO A 125 4.48 -13.10 -17.15
N PRO A 126 4.50 -14.03 -18.12
CA PRO A 126 5.47 -13.99 -19.21
C PRO A 126 5.30 -12.72 -20.05
N LYS A 127 6.37 -12.34 -20.76
CA LYS A 127 6.38 -11.15 -21.63
C LYS A 127 5.26 -11.16 -22.68
N LYS A 128 4.86 -12.33 -23.18
CA LYS A 128 3.73 -12.45 -24.13
C LYS A 128 2.41 -11.91 -23.57
N ASP A 129 2.14 -12.17 -22.29
CA ASP A 129 0.92 -11.74 -21.61
C ASP A 129 0.94 -10.23 -21.37
N LEU A 130 2.12 -9.66 -21.11
CA LEU A 130 2.32 -8.22 -21.02
C LEU A 130 2.07 -7.53 -22.37
N LYS A 131 2.55 -8.11 -23.47
CA LYS A 131 2.27 -7.61 -24.83
C LYS A 131 0.78 -7.70 -25.15
N GLU A 132 0.12 -8.81 -24.83
CA GLU A 132 -1.33 -8.96 -25.01
C GLU A 132 -2.12 -7.91 -24.23
N PHE A 133 -1.77 -7.69 -22.95
CA PHE A 133 -2.43 -6.66 -22.15
C PHE A 133 -2.20 -5.26 -22.72
N TYR A 134 -0.98 -4.94 -23.14
CA TYR A 134 -0.69 -3.66 -23.79
C TYR A 134 -1.52 -3.44 -25.06
N SER A 135 -1.64 -4.45 -25.92
CA SER A 135 -2.46 -4.39 -27.13
C SER A 135 -3.96 -4.32 -26.84
N TRP A 136 -4.42 -4.91 -25.73
CA TRP A 136 -5.80 -4.86 -25.28
C TRP A 136 -6.20 -3.47 -24.73
N LEU A 137 -5.25 -2.73 -24.14
CA LEU A 137 -5.48 -1.36 -23.68
C LEU A 137 -5.74 -0.44 -24.87
N LYS A 138 -6.90 0.23 -24.87
CA LYS A 138 -7.32 1.09 -25.98
C LYS A 138 -6.78 2.51 -25.85
N GLU A 139 -6.82 3.07 -24.64
CA GLU A 139 -6.50 4.48 -24.42
C GLU A 139 -4.99 4.72 -24.27
N PRO A 140 -4.43 5.76 -24.94
CA PRO A 140 -3.01 6.12 -24.81
C PRO A 140 -2.55 6.31 -23.36
N LEU A 141 -3.40 6.94 -22.54
CA LEU A 141 -3.15 7.10 -21.11
C LEU A 141 -2.95 5.77 -20.38
N ALA A 142 -3.80 4.77 -20.65
CA ALA A 142 -3.69 3.49 -19.99
C ALA A 142 -2.42 2.74 -20.42
N LYS A 143 -2.05 2.85 -21.70
CA LYS A 143 -0.79 2.33 -22.24
C LYS A 143 0.43 2.98 -21.58
N ALA A 144 0.44 4.31 -21.45
CA ALA A 144 1.49 5.05 -20.75
C ALA A 144 1.60 4.63 -19.28
N MET A 145 0.47 4.54 -18.56
CA MET A 145 0.44 4.07 -17.17
C MET A 145 1.01 2.64 -17.04
N PHE A 146 0.65 1.74 -17.94
CA PHE A 146 1.15 0.37 -17.95
C PHE A 146 2.68 0.34 -18.09
N LEU A 147 3.24 1.07 -19.06
CA LEU A 147 4.69 1.08 -19.29
C LEU A 147 5.43 1.76 -18.15
N ILE A 148 4.88 2.84 -17.57
CA ILE A 148 5.47 3.45 -16.37
C ILE A 148 5.50 2.47 -15.20
N TYR A 149 4.43 1.70 -14.96
CA TYR A 149 4.46 0.66 -13.92
C TYR A 149 5.48 -0.45 -14.19
N ALA A 150 5.64 -0.85 -15.46
CA ALA A 150 6.49 -1.96 -15.86
C ALA A 150 7.99 -1.61 -15.95
N THR A 151 8.33 -0.32 -16.04
CA THR A 151 9.70 0.13 -16.35
C THR A 151 10.37 0.90 -15.21
N THR A 152 9.60 1.55 -14.34
CA THR A 152 10.16 2.43 -13.31
C THR A 152 10.39 1.74 -11.97
N GLY A 153 9.77 0.57 -11.77
CA GLY A 153 9.75 -0.08 -10.48
C GLY A 153 9.00 0.68 -9.40
N LEU A 154 8.26 1.76 -9.69
CA LEU A 154 7.54 2.57 -8.69
C LEU A 154 6.29 1.90 -8.12
N ARG A 155 5.93 2.24 -6.89
CA ARG A 155 4.71 1.77 -6.23
C ARG A 155 3.51 2.44 -6.87
N ARG A 156 2.36 1.76 -6.80
CA ARG A 156 1.05 2.29 -7.22
C ARG A 156 0.80 3.73 -6.77
N LYS A 157 0.99 4.02 -5.47
CA LYS A 157 0.76 5.37 -4.94
C LYS A 157 1.76 6.40 -5.47
N GLU A 158 3.01 6.01 -5.66
CA GLU A 158 4.07 6.90 -6.20
C GLU A 158 3.72 7.32 -7.63
N VAL A 159 3.36 6.37 -8.50
CA VAL A 159 2.94 6.65 -9.88
C VAL A 159 1.70 7.55 -9.93
N LEU A 160 0.69 7.30 -9.10
CA LEU A 160 -0.54 8.11 -9.05
C LEU A 160 -0.31 9.51 -8.44
N SER A 161 0.80 9.72 -7.75
CA SER A 161 1.18 11.02 -7.18
C SER A 161 2.18 11.79 -8.05
N LEU A 162 2.73 11.19 -9.11
CA LEU A 162 3.69 11.84 -9.99
C LEU A 162 3.08 13.09 -10.61
N LYS A 163 3.84 14.18 -10.52
CA LYS A 163 3.60 15.41 -11.26
C LYS A 163 4.52 15.47 -12.47
N ILE A 164 4.16 16.27 -13.45
CA ILE A 164 4.98 16.48 -14.66
C ILE A 164 6.38 16.99 -14.27
N GLY A 165 6.46 17.92 -13.29
CA GLY A 165 7.72 18.46 -12.80
C GLY A 165 8.59 17.46 -12.01
N ASP A 166 8.12 16.24 -11.79
CA ASP A 166 8.91 15.16 -11.20
C ASP A 166 9.72 14.39 -12.25
N ILE A 167 9.56 14.75 -13.54
CA ILE A 167 10.11 14.02 -14.68
C ILE A 167 11.07 14.94 -15.44
N ASP A 168 12.30 14.45 -15.59
CA ASP A 168 13.26 14.97 -16.57
C ASP A 168 13.13 14.10 -17.81
N PHE A 169 12.43 14.62 -18.82
CA PHE A 169 12.13 13.90 -20.06
C PHE A 169 13.37 13.66 -20.92
N GLU A 170 14.37 14.56 -20.87
CA GLU A 170 15.62 14.41 -21.61
C GLU A 170 16.42 13.21 -21.10
N ARG A 171 16.48 13.05 -19.77
CA ARG A 171 17.18 11.95 -19.12
C ARG A 171 16.31 10.72 -18.91
N ARG A 172 15.01 10.78 -19.24
CA ARG A 172 13.98 9.77 -18.88
C ARG A 172 14.01 9.41 -17.41
N MET A 173 14.23 10.41 -16.58
CA MET A 173 14.48 10.28 -15.16
C MET A 173 13.24 10.73 -14.38
N ILE A 174 12.90 9.98 -13.34
CA ILE A 174 11.79 10.30 -12.44
C ILE A 174 12.36 10.45 -11.03
N ILE A 175 11.99 11.55 -10.39
CA ILE A 175 12.28 11.83 -8.98
C ILE A 175 10.94 11.80 -8.24
N PRO A 176 10.50 10.62 -7.74
CA PRO A 176 9.20 10.55 -7.09
C PRO A 176 9.23 11.35 -5.79
N ARG A 177 8.13 12.04 -5.49
CA ARG A 177 8.00 12.74 -4.21
C ARG A 177 7.61 11.76 -3.11
N GLY A 178 8.20 11.96 -1.93
CA GLY A 178 7.82 11.29 -0.70
C GLY A 178 8.83 10.27 -0.20
N GLY A 179 8.52 9.65 0.94
CA GLY A 179 9.32 8.63 1.60
C GLY A 179 8.72 8.35 2.97
N SER A 180 9.03 7.20 3.55
CA SER A 180 8.77 6.92 4.96
C SER A 180 10.05 6.46 5.63
N ARG A 181 10.04 6.33 6.96
CA ARG A 181 11.17 5.78 7.73
C ARG A 181 11.77 4.50 7.14
N THR A 182 10.96 3.66 6.50
CA THR A 182 11.38 2.37 5.90
C THR A 182 11.47 2.39 4.37
N LYS A 183 11.08 3.49 3.73
CA LYS A 183 10.99 3.63 2.26
C LYS A 183 11.57 4.97 1.88
N LYS A 184 12.85 5.01 1.53
CA LYS A 184 13.42 6.20 0.89
C LYS A 184 13.09 6.16 -0.60
N THR A 185 12.77 7.33 -1.13
CA THR A 185 12.60 7.46 -2.57
C THR A 185 13.94 7.79 -3.19
N TRP A 186 14.38 6.91 -4.08
CA TRP A 186 15.52 7.14 -4.94
C TRP A 186 15.00 7.51 -6.33
N ILE A 187 15.91 8.00 -7.15
CA ILE A 187 15.66 8.26 -8.57
C ILE A 187 15.41 6.92 -9.27
N THR A 188 14.54 6.94 -10.27
CA THR A 188 14.35 5.85 -11.20
C THR A 188 14.24 6.37 -12.62
N PHE A 189 14.12 5.46 -13.58
CA PHE A 189 14.06 5.80 -15.00
C PHE A 189 12.95 5.02 -15.68
N TYR A 190 12.59 5.45 -16.89
CA TYR A 190 11.72 4.70 -17.78
C TYR A 190 12.41 4.47 -19.12
N ASN A 191 12.00 3.43 -19.84
CA ASN A 191 12.62 3.07 -21.12
C ASN A 191 12.02 3.88 -22.29
N TYR A 192 12.55 3.70 -23.50
CA TYR A 192 12.05 4.38 -24.69
C TYR A 192 10.59 4.01 -25.02
N GLU A 193 10.17 2.76 -24.77
CA GLU A 193 8.77 2.35 -25.03
C GLU A 193 7.81 3.19 -24.18
N ALA A 194 8.14 3.41 -22.91
CA ALA A 194 7.37 4.26 -22.02
C ALA A 194 7.39 5.73 -22.44
N GLU A 195 8.51 6.23 -22.95
CA GLU A 195 8.65 7.58 -23.49
C GLU A 195 7.71 7.82 -24.67
N GLU A 196 7.67 6.89 -25.63
CA GLU A 196 6.81 7.00 -26.80
C GLU A 196 5.33 6.95 -26.42
N ALA A 197 4.93 6.08 -25.48
CA ALA A 197 3.56 6.08 -24.97
C ALA A 197 3.22 7.36 -24.19
N LEU A 198 4.17 7.97 -23.49
CA LEU A 198 3.98 9.27 -22.84
C LEU A 198 3.78 10.39 -23.87
N LYS A 199 4.55 10.39 -24.97
CA LYS A 199 4.34 11.33 -26.08
C LYS A 199 2.98 11.15 -26.73
N GLU A 200 2.55 9.91 -26.99
CA GLU A 200 1.21 9.62 -27.53
C GLU A 200 0.10 10.13 -26.59
N CYS A 201 0.31 10.00 -25.28
CA CYS A 201 -0.65 10.43 -24.26
C CYS A 201 -0.70 11.94 -24.03
N LEU A 202 0.46 12.61 -23.99
CA LEU A 202 0.60 14.03 -23.63
C LEU A 202 0.69 14.96 -24.85
N GLY A 203 0.86 14.39 -26.05
CA GLY A 203 1.13 15.12 -27.29
C GLY A 203 2.58 15.62 -27.33
N SER A 204 2.81 16.81 -26.80
CA SER A 204 4.15 17.40 -26.71
C SER A 204 4.56 17.58 -25.25
N PHE A 205 5.85 17.43 -24.97
CA PHE A 205 6.42 17.79 -23.68
C PHE A 205 6.66 19.30 -23.54
N SER A 206 6.52 20.05 -24.64
CA SER A 206 6.57 21.51 -24.64
C SER A 206 5.29 22.09 -24.05
N ASN A 207 5.41 23.06 -23.14
CA ASN A 207 4.29 23.76 -22.47
C ASN A 207 3.53 22.97 -21.40
N LEU A 208 4.07 21.86 -20.90
CA LEU A 208 3.47 21.15 -19.76
C LEU A 208 3.71 21.90 -18.45
N LYS A 209 2.67 22.03 -17.62
CA LYS A 209 2.80 22.68 -16.30
C LYS A 209 3.31 21.69 -15.26
N GLY A 210 4.44 21.99 -14.65
CA GLY A 210 5.12 21.08 -13.70
C GLY A 210 4.27 20.66 -12.49
N GLU A 211 3.26 21.42 -12.10
CA GLU A 211 2.40 21.09 -10.95
C GLU A 211 1.28 20.09 -11.28
N GLU A 212 0.96 19.92 -12.57
CA GLU A 212 -0.09 19.01 -13.02
C GLU A 212 0.33 17.56 -12.76
N LYS A 213 -0.65 16.72 -12.42
CA LYS A 213 -0.41 15.28 -12.29
C LYS A 213 -0.10 14.69 -13.66
N LEU A 214 0.92 13.85 -13.71
CA LEU A 214 1.22 13.06 -14.91
C LEU A 214 0.02 12.20 -15.33
N PHE A 215 -0.68 11.63 -14.33
CA PHE A 215 -1.89 10.85 -14.52
C PHE A 215 -3.04 11.46 -13.70
N PRO A 216 -3.99 12.18 -14.32
CA PRO A 216 -5.04 12.92 -13.60
C PRO A 216 -6.17 12.02 -13.06
N PHE A 217 -5.98 10.70 -13.02
CA PHE A 217 -7.01 9.74 -12.61
C PHE A 217 -6.66 9.03 -11.30
N GLY A 218 -7.70 8.71 -10.53
CA GLY A 218 -7.57 7.92 -9.32
C GLY A 218 -7.24 6.44 -9.59
N GLU A 219 -6.92 5.72 -8.51
CA GLU A 219 -6.53 4.30 -8.53
C GLU A 219 -7.50 3.40 -9.32
N HIS A 220 -8.79 3.73 -9.32
CA HIS A 220 -9.84 2.92 -9.93
C HIS A 220 -9.69 2.80 -11.46
N TYR A 221 -9.14 3.83 -12.13
CA TYR A 221 -9.06 3.87 -13.59
C TYR A 221 -8.27 2.70 -14.18
N PHE A 222 -7.01 2.53 -13.75
CA PHE A 222 -6.16 1.46 -14.25
C PHE A 222 -6.53 0.10 -13.64
N ARG A 223 -6.97 0.10 -12.38
CA ARG A 223 -7.38 -1.13 -11.67
C ARG A 223 -8.61 -1.79 -12.30
N ASN A 224 -9.57 -1.00 -12.80
CA ASN A 224 -10.75 -1.55 -13.47
C ASN A 224 -10.38 -2.24 -14.78
N ARG A 225 -9.46 -1.67 -15.57
CA ARG A 225 -8.91 -2.29 -16.78
C ARG A 225 -8.17 -3.59 -16.47
N CYS A 226 -7.32 -3.58 -15.46
CA CYS A 226 -6.65 -4.80 -14.95
C CYS A 226 -7.65 -5.91 -14.61
N LYS A 227 -8.72 -5.57 -13.86
CA LYS A 227 -9.77 -6.54 -13.48
C LYS A 227 -10.57 -7.02 -14.69
N GLN A 228 -10.83 -6.14 -15.65
CA GLN A 228 -11.56 -6.51 -16.86
C GLN A 228 -10.75 -7.50 -17.70
N PHE A 229 -9.47 -7.23 -17.92
CA PHE A 229 -8.58 -8.14 -18.61
C PHE A 229 -8.43 -9.49 -17.89
N GLU A 230 -8.32 -9.49 -16.55
CA GLU A 230 -8.29 -10.72 -15.75
C GLU A 230 -9.57 -11.56 -15.94
N ARG A 231 -10.75 -10.92 -16.07
CA ARG A 231 -12.01 -11.63 -16.36
C ARG A 231 -12.10 -12.17 -17.79
N GLU A 232 -11.59 -11.44 -18.78
CA GLU A 232 -11.69 -11.82 -20.19
C GLU A 232 -10.63 -12.85 -20.62
N ARG A 233 -9.41 -12.76 -20.08
CA ARG A 233 -8.27 -13.59 -20.50
C ARG A 233 -7.77 -14.55 -19.43
N GLY A 234 -8.25 -14.44 -18.19
CA GLY A 234 -7.79 -15.26 -17.06
C GLY A 234 -6.39 -14.90 -16.55
N VAL A 235 -5.77 -13.85 -17.09
CA VAL A 235 -4.41 -13.42 -16.74
C VAL A 235 -4.45 -12.21 -15.81
N LYS A 236 -3.82 -12.36 -14.64
CA LYS A 236 -3.79 -11.32 -13.62
C LYS A 236 -2.61 -10.36 -13.84
N ILE A 237 -2.90 -9.18 -14.36
CA ILE A 237 -1.94 -8.07 -14.41
C ILE A 237 -2.44 -6.94 -13.50
N THR A 238 -1.59 -6.48 -12.60
CA THR A 238 -1.90 -5.38 -11.67
C THR A 238 -0.66 -4.51 -11.51
N PRO A 239 -0.77 -3.25 -11.03
CA PRO A 239 0.40 -2.41 -10.76
C PRO A 239 1.45 -3.08 -9.88
N GLN A 240 1.02 -3.90 -8.91
CA GLN A 240 1.95 -4.64 -8.06
C GLN A 240 2.68 -5.74 -8.85
N VAL A 241 1.95 -6.51 -9.67
CA VAL A 241 2.54 -7.55 -10.52
C VAL A 241 3.51 -6.96 -11.53
N LEU A 242 3.22 -5.78 -12.11
CA LEU A 242 4.13 -5.10 -13.05
C LEU A 242 5.42 -4.66 -12.37
N ARG A 243 5.33 -4.16 -11.13
CA ARG A 243 6.51 -3.83 -10.32
C ARG A 243 7.32 -5.07 -9.91
N GLU A 244 6.65 -6.17 -9.58
CA GLU A 244 7.30 -7.45 -9.32
C GLU A 244 8.00 -7.98 -10.57
N TRP A 245 7.34 -7.87 -11.73
CA TRP A 245 7.91 -8.20 -13.04
C TRP A 245 9.15 -7.36 -13.34
N PHE A 246 9.09 -6.04 -13.13
CA PHE A 246 10.25 -5.15 -13.27
C PHE A 246 11.45 -5.64 -12.45
N ALA A 247 11.23 -5.94 -11.16
CA ALA A 247 12.31 -6.38 -10.28
C ALA A 247 12.91 -7.71 -10.72
N CYS A 248 12.07 -8.67 -11.12
CA CYS A 248 12.52 -9.96 -11.65
C CYS A 248 13.28 -9.82 -12.97
N GLU A 249 12.79 -8.97 -13.87
CA GLU A 249 13.39 -8.77 -15.20
C GLU A 249 14.73 -8.03 -15.10
N MET A 250 14.83 -7.00 -14.26
CA MET A 250 16.12 -6.32 -13.99
C MET A 250 17.15 -7.29 -13.41
N GLY A 251 16.74 -8.16 -12.48
CA GLY A 251 17.60 -9.22 -11.96
C GLY A 251 18.05 -10.20 -13.05
N ARG A 252 17.12 -10.61 -13.95
CA ARG A 252 17.42 -11.47 -15.10
C ARG A 252 18.41 -10.81 -16.07
N LEU A 253 18.35 -9.49 -16.21
CA LEU A 253 19.28 -8.67 -17.00
C LEU A 253 20.61 -8.42 -16.30
N GLY A 254 20.85 -9.03 -15.14
CA GLY A 254 22.12 -8.96 -14.41
C GLY A 254 22.28 -7.72 -13.53
N VAL A 255 21.22 -6.95 -13.29
CA VAL A 255 21.27 -5.78 -12.40
C VAL A 255 21.34 -6.27 -10.95
N PRO A 256 22.36 -5.88 -10.17
CA PRO A 256 22.48 -6.31 -8.78
C PRO A 256 21.29 -5.84 -7.92
N ASP A 257 20.84 -6.70 -7.01
CA ASP A 257 19.66 -6.50 -6.15
C ASP A 257 19.64 -5.13 -5.44
N ARG A 258 20.79 -4.61 -5.04
CA ARG A 258 20.90 -3.29 -4.39
C ARG A 258 20.42 -2.13 -5.27
N TYR A 259 20.65 -2.21 -6.58
CA TYR A 259 20.18 -1.20 -7.53
C TYR A 259 18.72 -1.44 -7.90
N VAL A 260 18.28 -2.70 -8.01
CA VAL A 260 16.85 -3.03 -8.16
C VAL A 260 16.04 -2.54 -6.95
N ASP A 261 16.58 -2.69 -5.75
CA ASP A 261 16.04 -2.13 -4.50
C ASP A 261 15.97 -0.61 -4.57
N ALA A 262 17.03 0.06 -5.04
CA ALA A 262 17.08 1.51 -5.20
C ALA A 262 15.99 2.01 -6.16
N PHE A 263 15.89 1.48 -7.39
CA PHE A 263 14.81 1.82 -8.34
C PHE A 263 13.41 1.59 -7.75
N CYS A 264 13.27 0.58 -6.91
CA CYS A 264 12.06 0.28 -6.18
C CYS A 264 11.80 1.19 -4.96
N GLY A 265 12.66 2.15 -4.62
CA GLY A 265 12.55 2.94 -3.39
C GLY A 265 12.54 2.07 -2.12
N ARG A 266 13.38 1.03 -2.11
CA ARG A 266 13.67 0.20 -0.93
C ARG A 266 15.00 0.65 -0.33
N VAL A 267 15.03 0.79 0.99
CA VAL A 267 16.28 1.10 1.69
C VAL A 267 17.17 -0.15 1.63
N PRO A 268 18.44 -0.03 1.20
CA PRO A 268 19.35 -1.16 1.16
C PRO A 268 19.48 -1.80 2.54
N ARG A 269 19.38 -3.13 2.61
CA ARG A 269 19.36 -3.86 3.88
C ARG A 269 20.74 -4.07 4.50
N SER A 270 21.79 -4.15 3.68
CA SER A 270 23.16 -4.41 4.15
C SER A 270 23.91 -3.11 4.42
N VAL A 271 24.83 -3.15 5.40
CA VAL A 271 25.74 -2.03 5.72
C VAL A 271 26.56 -1.65 4.49
N LEU A 272 27.07 -2.65 3.76
CA LEU A 272 27.83 -2.44 2.53
C LEU A 272 27.02 -1.63 1.49
N ALA A 273 25.77 -2.02 1.26
CA ALA A 273 24.93 -1.30 0.31
C ALA A 273 24.54 0.10 0.80
N ARG A 274 24.48 0.33 2.11
CA ARG A 274 24.15 1.65 2.69
C ARG A 274 25.30 2.65 2.64
N HIS A 275 26.54 2.19 2.78
CA HIS A 275 27.69 3.07 2.99
C HIS A 275 28.72 3.05 1.85
N TYR A 276 28.68 2.05 0.97
CA TYR A 276 29.71 1.82 -0.05
C TYR A 276 29.13 1.61 -1.45
N THR A 277 27.85 1.93 -1.67
CA THR A 277 27.24 1.89 -2.99
C THR A 277 26.96 3.29 -3.48
N ASP A 278 27.49 3.61 -4.65
CA ASP A 278 27.15 4.85 -5.35
C ASP A 278 25.72 4.75 -5.92
N PHE A 279 24.83 5.59 -5.38
CA PHE A 279 23.46 5.77 -5.84
C PHE A 279 23.27 7.14 -6.52
N SER A 280 24.36 7.73 -7.03
CA SER A 280 24.30 8.94 -7.85
C SER A 280 23.34 8.75 -9.03
N PRO A 281 22.61 9.81 -9.44
CA PRO A 281 21.73 9.76 -10.60
C PRO A 281 22.45 9.21 -11.84
N GLU A 282 23.70 9.62 -12.06
CA GLU A 282 24.53 9.26 -13.20
C GLU A 282 24.83 7.75 -13.20
N LYS A 283 25.24 7.20 -12.05
CA LYS A 283 25.53 5.77 -11.95
C LYS A 283 24.28 4.92 -12.08
N LEU A 284 23.18 5.34 -11.48
CA LEU A 284 21.90 4.65 -11.61
C LEU A 284 21.41 4.67 -13.06
N LYS A 285 21.61 5.78 -13.79
CA LYS A 285 21.28 5.89 -15.20
C LYS A 285 22.10 4.94 -16.06
N GLU A 286 23.41 4.91 -15.87
CA GLU A 286 24.32 3.99 -16.57
C GLU A 286 23.87 2.53 -16.41
N ILE A 287 23.56 2.13 -15.16
CA ILE A 287 23.11 0.77 -14.85
C ILE A 287 21.76 0.47 -15.50
N TYR A 288 20.82 1.40 -15.44
CA TYR A 288 19.48 1.23 -16.04
C TYR A 288 19.57 1.11 -17.57
N ASP A 289 20.33 1.99 -18.23
CA ASP A 289 20.51 1.96 -19.68
C ASP A 289 21.22 0.67 -20.13
N LYS A 290 22.27 0.25 -19.40
CA LYS A 290 23.01 -0.99 -19.70
C LYS A 290 22.12 -2.23 -19.61
N ALA A 291 21.12 -2.23 -18.72
CA ALA A 291 20.16 -3.33 -18.63
C ALA A 291 19.30 -3.45 -19.89
N ASN A 292 19.12 -2.37 -20.65
CA ASN A 292 18.34 -2.34 -21.91
C ASN A 292 16.94 -2.96 -21.75
N LEU A 293 16.24 -2.58 -20.69
CA LEU A 293 14.92 -3.13 -20.35
C LEU A 293 13.90 -2.87 -21.48
N LYS A 294 13.28 -3.95 -21.95
CA LYS A 294 12.24 -3.95 -22.99
C LYS A 294 11.02 -4.75 -22.54
N VAL A 295 9.86 -4.14 -22.58
CA VAL A 295 8.57 -4.73 -22.21
C VAL A 295 7.86 -5.28 -23.45
N LEU A 296 7.89 -4.55 -24.57
CA LEU A 296 7.09 -4.86 -25.76
C LEU A 296 7.88 -5.51 -26.90
N SER A 297 9.19 -5.25 -26.98
CA SER A 297 10.09 -5.84 -27.97
C SER A 297 10.80 -7.08 -27.43
#